data_AF-A0A427AX87-F1
#
_entry.id   AF-A0A427AX87-F1
#
_cell.length_a   1.000
_cell.length_b   1.000
_cell.length_c   1.000
_cell.angle_alpha   90.00
_cell.angle_beta   90.00
_cell.angle_gamma   90.00
#
_symmetry.space_group_name_H-M   'P 1'
#
loop_
_entity.id
_entity.type
_entity.pdbx_description
1 polymer ?
#
loop_
_entity_poly.entity_id
_entity_poly.type
_entity_poly.pdbx_seq_one_letter_code
_entity_poly.pdbx_strand_id
1 'polypeptide(L)'
;MGSSTYRPHTVTVTEFGAVGDGVTLNTKAFQNAIFYLHSFADKGGAQLFVPTGKWLTGSFSLISHLTISLDKDAVIIGSMVAMGLYMAKAAFGGIGLTTTLSTILDHISLNSYSSSNVCIEDCYISTGDDLIVIKSGWDEYGISYAHPSSNISVRRIVGEAKSGAGIAFGSEMSGGISDVEVEDISLFNSLYGIRIKTSPGRGGYVQRIHISNVVLNNVNIAIGITGQYA
;
A
#
# COMPACT_ATOMS: atom_id res chain seq x y z
N MET A 1 -1.11 7.75 26.45
CA MET A 1 -1.72 9.02 26.01
C MET A 1 -1.32 9.23 24.56
N GLY A 2 -2.23 9.02 23.61
CA GLY A 2 -1.93 9.21 22.19
C GLY A 2 -1.85 10.71 21.89
N SER A 3 -0.66 11.18 21.52
CA SER A 3 -0.50 12.52 20.94
C SER A 3 -1.31 12.55 19.64
N SER A 4 -2.34 13.39 19.55
CA SER A 4 -2.96 13.67 18.25
C SER A 4 -1.88 14.35 17.40
N THR A 5 -1.41 13.69 16.34
CA THR A 5 -0.35 14.21 15.46
C THR A 5 -0.91 15.28 14.52
N TYR A 6 -1.44 16.36 15.07
CA TYR A 6 -1.84 17.53 14.31
C TYR A 6 -0.58 18.27 13.88
N ARG A 7 -0.37 18.41 12.56
CA ARG A 7 0.76 19.19 12.04
C ARG A 7 0.48 20.67 12.30
N PRO A 8 1.43 21.44 12.87
CA PRO A 8 1.19 22.85 13.20
C PRO A 8 0.84 23.73 12.00
N HIS A 9 1.27 23.32 10.80
CA HIS A 9 1.04 24.04 9.55
C HIS A 9 0.25 23.16 8.58
N THR A 10 -0.86 23.68 8.07
CA THR A 10 -1.71 22.99 7.10
C THR A 10 -2.05 23.95 5.96
N VAL A 11 -1.97 23.46 4.71
CA VAL A 11 -2.43 24.17 3.51
C VAL A 11 -3.23 23.23 2.64
N THR A 12 -4.12 23.78 1.82
CA THR A 12 -4.93 23.03 0.86
C THR A 12 -4.31 23.10 -0.53
N VAL A 13 -4.34 22.00 -1.31
CA VAL A 13 -3.78 21.96 -2.67
C VAL A 13 -4.39 23.01 -3.62
N THR A 14 -5.64 23.44 -3.36
CA THR A 14 -6.32 24.52 -4.10
C THR A 14 -5.66 25.89 -3.93
N GLU A 15 -4.97 26.13 -2.81
CA GLU A 15 -4.19 27.36 -2.59
C GLU A 15 -3.01 27.48 -3.57
N PHE A 16 -2.63 26.37 -4.21
CA PHE A 16 -1.56 26.29 -5.22
C PHE A 16 -2.11 26.14 -6.64
N GLY A 17 -3.40 26.43 -6.85
CA GLY A 17 -4.04 26.45 -8.16
C GLY A 17 -4.49 25.08 -8.68
N ALA A 18 -4.57 24.07 -7.82
CA ALA A 18 -5.14 22.79 -8.23
C ALA A 18 -6.66 22.88 -8.44
N VAL A 19 -7.17 22.13 -9.41
CA VAL A 19 -8.59 22.03 -9.76
C VAL A 19 -9.02 20.57 -9.68
N GLY A 20 -10.07 20.31 -8.89
CA GLY A 20 -10.60 18.98 -8.58
C GLY A 20 -11.62 18.43 -9.58
N ASP A 21 -11.47 18.71 -10.88
CA ASP A 21 -12.43 18.37 -11.95
C ASP A 21 -12.19 16.99 -12.60
N GLY A 22 -11.06 16.34 -12.29
CA GLY A 22 -10.64 15.06 -12.87
C GLY A 22 -10.02 15.17 -14.26
N VAL A 23 -9.83 16.39 -14.77
CA VAL A 23 -9.35 16.67 -16.14
C VAL A 23 -8.10 17.56 -16.11
N THR A 24 -8.04 18.54 -15.21
CA THR A 24 -6.92 19.46 -15.05
C THR A 24 -5.70 18.73 -14.48
N LEU A 25 -4.54 18.84 -15.15
CA LEU A 25 -3.29 18.25 -14.69
C LEU A 25 -2.66 19.07 -13.55
N ASN A 26 -2.80 18.57 -12.32
CA ASN A 26 -2.43 19.25 -11.07
C ASN A 26 -0.97 19.03 -10.63
N THR A 27 -0.13 18.37 -11.42
CA THR A 27 1.25 18.00 -11.03
C THR A 27 2.03 19.18 -10.47
N LYS A 28 1.92 20.34 -11.12
CA LYS A 28 2.65 21.54 -10.71
C LYS A 28 2.11 22.14 -9.40
N ALA A 29 0.79 22.08 -9.19
CA ALA A 29 0.17 22.53 -7.95
C ALA A 29 0.62 21.67 -6.76
N PHE A 30 0.66 20.34 -6.92
CA PHE A 30 1.20 19.42 -5.90
C PHE A 30 2.69 19.70 -5.61
N GLN A 31 3.52 19.81 -6.65
CA GLN A 31 4.95 20.11 -6.49
C GLN A 31 5.19 21.46 -5.79
N ASN A 32 4.43 22.49 -6.15
CA ASN A 32 4.56 23.81 -5.53
C ASN A 32 4.10 23.79 -4.06
N ALA A 33 3.02 23.08 -3.75
CA ALA A 33 2.53 22.91 -2.38
C ALA A 33 3.59 22.21 -1.51
N ILE A 34 4.16 21.11 -2.00
CA ILE A 34 5.20 20.35 -1.28
C ILE A 34 6.46 21.19 -1.10
N PHE A 35 6.88 21.92 -2.14
CA PHE A 35 8.03 22.83 -2.05
C PHE A 35 7.82 23.91 -0.98
N TYR A 36 6.63 24.51 -0.92
CA TYR A 36 6.28 25.47 0.13
C TYR A 36 6.33 24.82 1.52
N LEU A 37 5.72 23.64 1.67
CA LEU A 37 5.61 22.93 2.95
C LEU A 37 6.97 22.45 3.49
N HIS A 38 7.96 22.27 2.63
CA HIS A 38 9.34 21.94 3.02
C HIS A 38 9.93 22.95 4.02
N SER A 39 9.51 24.22 3.95
CA SER A 39 9.95 25.30 4.85
C SER A 39 9.53 25.10 6.32
N PHE A 40 8.73 24.07 6.62
CA PHE A 40 8.22 23.74 7.95
C PHE A 40 8.74 22.39 8.49
N ALA A 41 9.65 21.71 7.78
CA ALA A 41 10.22 20.42 8.23
C ALA A 41 10.78 20.49 9.66
N ASP A 42 11.59 21.52 9.95
CA ASP A 42 12.20 21.74 11.28
C ASP A 42 11.26 22.40 12.30
N LYS A 43 9.98 22.64 11.94
CA LYS A 43 8.97 23.32 12.76
C LYS A 43 7.83 22.39 13.18
N GLY A 44 8.11 21.09 13.27
CA GLY A 44 7.12 20.05 13.57
C GLY A 44 6.45 19.44 12.32
N GLY A 45 6.89 19.84 11.13
CA GLY A 45 6.34 19.39 9.86
C GLY A 45 5.07 20.13 9.45
N ALA A 46 4.51 19.70 8.32
CA ALA A 46 3.32 20.32 7.77
C ALA A 46 2.38 19.30 7.12
N GLN A 47 1.15 19.72 6.87
CA GLN A 47 0.11 18.93 6.24
C GLN A 47 -0.34 19.57 4.92
N LEU A 48 -0.42 18.75 3.88
CA LEU A 48 -1.12 19.08 2.64
C LEU A 48 -2.51 18.44 2.68
N PHE A 49 -3.54 19.27 2.64
CA PHE A 49 -4.93 18.84 2.56
C PHE A 49 -5.42 18.82 1.11
N VAL A 50 -6.05 17.72 0.70
CA VAL A 50 -6.65 17.55 -0.63
C VAL A 50 -8.16 17.43 -0.43
N PRO A 51 -8.94 18.47 -0.80
CA PRO A 51 -10.37 18.48 -0.54
C PRO A 51 -11.10 17.53 -1.49
N THR A 52 -12.38 17.29 -1.22
CA THR A 52 -13.28 16.53 -2.09
C THR A 52 -13.16 16.97 -3.55
N GLY A 53 -12.99 16.02 -4.47
CA GLY A 53 -12.75 16.30 -5.89
C GLY A 53 -11.95 15.20 -6.59
N LYS A 54 -11.79 15.31 -7.90
CA LYS A 54 -10.96 14.41 -8.72
C LYS A 54 -9.69 15.16 -9.16
N TRP A 55 -8.52 14.66 -8.80
CA TRP A 55 -7.26 15.37 -8.94
C TRP A 55 -6.35 14.62 -9.90
N LEU A 56 -6.42 14.93 -11.21
CA LEU A 56 -5.51 14.36 -12.21
C LEU A 56 -4.09 14.92 -11.97
N THR A 57 -3.08 14.07 -11.89
CA THR A 57 -1.69 14.46 -11.66
C THR A 57 -0.72 13.44 -12.25
N GLY A 58 0.45 13.90 -12.69
CA GLY A 58 1.63 13.04 -12.87
C GLY A 58 2.34 12.77 -11.54
N SER A 59 3.51 12.15 -11.60
CA SER A 59 4.32 11.86 -10.41
C SER A 59 4.77 13.13 -9.68
N PHE A 60 4.72 13.08 -8.34
CA PHE A 60 5.31 14.06 -7.45
C PHE A 60 5.94 13.34 -6.27
N SER A 61 7.00 13.92 -5.69
CA SER A 61 7.75 13.31 -4.59
C SER A 61 7.34 13.90 -3.26
N LEU A 62 7.19 13.04 -2.25
CA LEU A 62 7.02 13.47 -0.87
C LEU A 62 8.36 13.86 -0.24
N ILE A 63 8.29 14.65 0.82
CA ILE A 63 9.42 15.08 1.64
C ILE A 63 9.24 14.59 3.08
N SER A 64 10.33 14.55 3.84
CA SER A 64 10.28 14.25 5.28
C SER A 64 9.39 15.24 6.03
N HIS A 65 8.77 14.78 7.12
CA HIS A 65 7.91 15.58 8.01
C HIS A 65 6.66 16.18 7.32
N LEU A 66 6.23 15.62 6.20
CA LEU A 66 4.97 15.95 5.53
C LEU A 66 3.89 14.92 5.85
N THR A 67 2.67 15.39 6.10
CA THR A 67 1.45 14.57 6.10
C THR A 67 0.61 14.98 4.89
N ILE A 68 0.12 14.03 4.08
CA ILE A 68 -0.94 14.33 3.10
C ILE A 68 -2.24 13.73 3.61
N SER A 69 -3.28 14.54 3.68
CA SER A 69 -4.62 14.12 4.07
C SER A 69 -5.57 14.39 2.91
N LEU A 70 -6.29 13.37 2.45
CA LEU A 70 -7.35 13.57 1.47
C LEU A 70 -8.68 13.47 2.20
N ASP A 71 -9.59 14.35 1.81
CA ASP A 71 -10.97 14.35 2.27
C ASP A 71 -11.71 13.09 1.80
N LYS A 72 -12.86 12.76 2.40
CA LYS A 72 -13.55 11.46 2.25
C LYS A 72 -13.86 11.10 0.78
N ASP A 73 -14.11 12.10 -0.07
CA ASP A 73 -14.49 11.93 -1.48
C ASP A 73 -13.42 12.46 -2.45
N ALA A 74 -12.19 12.65 -1.97
CA ALA A 74 -11.06 13.08 -2.78
C ALA A 74 -10.41 11.87 -3.50
N VAL A 75 -10.20 12.00 -4.81
CA VAL A 75 -9.64 10.94 -5.66
C VAL A 75 -8.43 11.48 -6.41
N ILE A 76 -7.23 10.94 -6.19
CA ILE A 76 -6.05 11.24 -7.03
C ILE A 76 -6.07 10.31 -8.24
N ILE A 77 -5.97 10.88 -9.43
CA ILE A 77 -5.95 10.18 -10.71
C ILE A 77 -4.55 10.33 -11.31
N GLY A 78 -3.84 9.23 -11.54
CA GLY A 78 -2.55 9.24 -12.23
C GLY A 78 -2.71 9.54 -13.73
N SER A 79 -1.96 10.50 -14.25
CA SER A 79 -1.88 10.79 -15.69
C SER A 79 -1.00 9.77 -16.41
N MET A 80 -1.51 9.20 -17.51
CA MET A 80 -0.81 8.20 -18.32
C MET A 80 0.23 8.79 -19.29
N VAL A 81 0.43 10.11 -19.28
CA VAL A 81 1.14 10.85 -20.36
C VAL A 81 2.61 11.15 -20.03
N ALA A 82 3.06 10.91 -18.80
CA ALA A 82 4.48 11.06 -18.44
C ALA A 82 5.03 9.73 -17.95
N MET A 83 5.81 9.09 -18.81
CA MET A 83 6.53 7.81 -18.64
C MET A 83 5.66 6.57 -18.91
N GLY A 84 6.14 5.73 -19.83
CA GLY A 84 5.54 4.44 -20.11
C GLY A 84 5.48 3.57 -18.84
N LEU A 85 4.31 2.94 -18.66
CA LEU A 85 3.92 2.07 -17.55
C LEU A 85 3.82 2.77 -16.17
N TYR A 86 2.94 2.19 -15.35
CA TYR A 86 2.54 2.55 -13.98
C TYR A 86 1.33 3.50 -13.83
N MET A 87 0.19 2.89 -13.48
CA MET A 87 -1.00 3.55 -12.97
C MET A 87 -0.84 3.82 -11.47
N ALA A 88 -1.04 5.05 -11.01
CA ALA A 88 -1.25 5.36 -9.59
C ALA A 88 -2.63 6.01 -9.43
N LYS A 89 -3.59 5.27 -8.86
CA LYS A 89 -4.84 5.82 -8.33
C LYS A 89 -4.75 5.73 -6.81
N ALA A 90 -4.48 6.85 -6.16
CA ALA A 90 -4.43 6.93 -4.70
C ALA A 90 -5.71 7.59 -4.18
N ALA A 91 -6.43 6.90 -3.30
CA ALA A 91 -7.48 7.48 -2.48
C ALA A 91 -7.07 7.24 -1.02
N PHE A 92 -6.99 8.31 -0.23
CA PHE A 92 -6.47 8.34 1.14
C PHE A 92 -7.33 9.28 1.98
N GLY A 93 -8.51 8.83 2.37
CA GLY A 93 -9.36 9.51 3.34
C GLY A 93 -10.14 8.51 4.18
N GLY A 94 -9.86 8.46 5.48
CA GLY A 94 -10.68 7.83 6.53
C GLY A 94 -11.12 6.40 6.28
N ILE A 95 -10.24 5.42 6.57
CA ILE A 95 -10.58 4.04 6.95
C ILE A 95 -11.74 3.43 6.13
N GLY A 96 -11.41 3.04 4.91
CA GLY A 96 -12.36 2.51 3.93
C GLY A 96 -11.79 2.58 2.52
N LEU A 97 -10.66 1.89 2.26
CA LEU A 97 -10.15 1.78 0.90
C LEU A 97 -11.21 1.10 0.03
N THR A 98 -11.64 1.71 -1.07
CA THR A 98 -12.29 0.97 -2.17
C THR A 98 -11.51 1.34 -3.42
N THR A 99 -10.33 0.74 -3.55
CA THR A 99 -9.54 0.80 -4.78
C THR A 99 -9.78 -0.49 -5.56
N THR A 100 -10.38 -0.34 -6.73
CA THR A 100 -10.23 -1.30 -7.83
C THR A 100 -8.80 -1.15 -8.37
N LEU A 101 -8.18 -2.29 -8.72
CA LEU A 101 -6.81 -2.51 -9.21
C LEU A 101 -5.76 -2.83 -8.13
N SER A 102 -4.90 -3.77 -8.47
CA SER A 102 -4.06 -4.68 -7.67
C SER A 102 -2.92 -4.07 -6.86
N THR A 103 -3.13 -2.97 -6.15
CA THR A 103 -2.00 -2.12 -5.71
C THR A 103 -1.86 -1.89 -4.21
N ILE A 104 -2.28 -2.82 -3.34
CA ILE A 104 -1.93 -2.72 -1.91
C ILE A 104 -0.57 -3.36 -1.58
N LEU A 105 0.07 -4.10 -2.49
CA LEU A 105 1.45 -4.57 -2.23
C LEU A 105 2.38 -4.73 -3.45
N ASP A 106 2.11 -4.06 -4.56
CA ASP A 106 3.12 -3.87 -5.62
C ASP A 106 3.91 -2.56 -5.48
N HIS A 107 3.46 -1.61 -4.64
CA HIS A 107 4.14 -0.31 -4.48
C HIS A 107 4.13 0.28 -3.05
N ILE A 108 4.46 -0.52 -2.01
CA ILE A 108 5.42 0.02 -1.03
C ILE A 108 6.80 -0.13 -1.69
N SER A 109 7.03 0.69 -2.71
CA SER A 109 8.36 0.98 -3.22
C SER A 109 8.92 2.14 -2.40
N LEU A 110 9.10 1.93 -1.09
CA LEU A 110 10.27 2.51 -0.45
C LEU A 110 11.45 1.78 -1.08
N ASN A 111 12.53 2.50 -1.35
CA ASN A 111 13.69 2.02 -2.09
C ASN A 111 14.52 1.00 -1.27
N SER A 112 13.89 -0.06 -0.75
CA SER A 112 14.43 -1.21 -0.03
C SER A 112 13.36 -2.30 -0.02
N TYR A 113 13.63 -3.43 -0.69
CA TYR A 113 12.73 -4.58 -0.87
C TYR A 113 12.41 -5.36 0.42
N SER A 114 12.41 -4.69 1.56
CA SER A 114 12.31 -5.28 2.89
C SER A 114 11.76 -4.23 3.83
N SER A 115 10.55 -4.45 4.34
CA SER A 115 9.91 -3.52 5.28
C SER A 115 9.87 -4.13 6.66
N SER A 116 10.20 -3.31 7.67
CA SER A 116 10.04 -3.68 9.07
C SER A 116 9.20 -2.67 9.82
N ASN A 117 8.40 -3.13 10.79
CA ASN A 117 7.46 -2.31 11.58
C ASN A 117 6.30 -1.74 10.74
N VAL A 118 5.56 -2.62 10.07
CA VAL A 118 4.39 -2.23 9.25
C VAL A 118 3.10 -2.61 9.98
N CYS A 119 2.13 -1.69 10.00
CA CYS A 119 0.76 -1.95 10.45
C CYS A 119 -0.20 -1.65 9.31
N ILE A 120 -1.04 -2.61 8.96
CA ILE A 120 -2.15 -2.46 8.02
C ILE A 120 -3.43 -2.79 8.80
N GLU A 121 -4.31 -1.81 8.97
CA GLU A 121 -5.53 -2.03 9.75
C GLU A 121 -6.75 -1.31 9.19
N ASP A 122 -7.93 -1.87 9.49
CA ASP A 122 -9.24 -1.27 9.23
C ASP A 122 -9.49 -0.91 7.76
N CYS A 123 -9.09 -1.81 6.85
CA CYS A 123 -9.25 -1.58 5.41
C CYS A 123 -10.34 -2.48 4.82
N TYR A 124 -11.15 -1.89 3.94
CA TYR A 124 -11.82 -2.66 2.88
C TYR A 124 -10.88 -2.74 1.66
N ILE A 125 -10.81 -3.87 0.96
CA ILE A 125 -9.93 -4.02 -0.21
C ILE A 125 -10.60 -4.91 -1.25
N SER A 126 -10.62 -4.49 -2.52
CA SER A 126 -11.22 -5.29 -3.61
C SER A 126 -10.32 -5.27 -4.84
N THR A 127 -9.70 -6.39 -5.15
CA THR A 127 -8.69 -6.51 -6.21
C THR A 127 -8.95 -7.72 -7.12
N GLY A 128 -8.39 -7.66 -8.32
CA GLY A 128 -8.30 -8.82 -9.20
C GLY A 128 -7.19 -9.78 -8.78
N ASP A 129 -6.06 -9.25 -8.29
CA ASP A 129 -4.92 -10.03 -7.84
C ASP A 129 -4.99 -10.27 -6.32
N ASP A 130 -3.88 -10.56 -5.68
CA ASP A 130 -3.79 -10.72 -4.24
C ASP A 130 -4.09 -9.39 -3.49
N LEU A 131 -4.75 -9.49 -2.35
CA LEU A 131 -5.25 -8.37 -1.56
C LEU A 131 -4.16 -7.75 -0.66
N ILE A 132 -3.42 -8.57 0.08
CA ILE A 132 -2.17 -8.19 0.77
C ILE A 132 -1.10 -9.23 0.44
N VAL A 133 0.09 -8.80 0.01
CA VAL A 133 1.20 -9.70 -0.35
C VAL A 133 2.50 -9.31 0.33
N ILE A 134 3.04 -10.10 1.24
CA ILE A 134 4.33 -9.79 1.85
C ILE A 134 5.46 -10.36 0.98
N LYS A 135 6.42 -9.52 0.62
CA LYS A 135 7.59 -9.83 -0.22
C LYS A 135 8.88 -9.36 0.45
N SER A 136 10.02 -9.90 0.05
CA SER A 136 11.35 -9.61 0.59
C SER A 136 12.47 -9.75 -0.45
N GLY A 137 12.22 -9.38 -1.70
CA GLY A 137 13.20 -9.43 -2.80
C GLY A 137 13.24 -10.74 -3.58
N TRP A 138 13.93 -10.71 -4.73
CA TRP A 138 13.87 -11.75 -5.77
C TRP A 138 15.25 -12.35 -6.04
N ASP A 139 15.31 -13.68 -6.00
CA ASP A 139 16.45 -14.54 -6.35
C ASP A 139 17.80 -14.02 -5.82
N GLU A 140 18.84 -13.99 -6.65
CA GLU A 140 20.19 -13.62 -6.22
C GLU A 140 20.26 -12.21 -5.63
N TYR A 141 19.42 -11.28 -6.11
CA TYR A 141 19.34 -9.92 -5.54
C TYR A 141 18.77 -9.95 -4.13
N GLY A 142 17.67 -10.68 -3.89
CA GLY A 142 17.08 -10.79 -2.57
C GLY A 142 17.96 -11.58 -1.60
N ILE A 143 18.60 -12.64 -2.08
CA ILE A 143 19.56 -13.45 -1.30
C ILE A 143 20.76 -12.60 -0.89
N SER A 144 21.35 -11.82 -1.82
CA SER A 144 22.53 -10.99 -1.53
C SER A 144 22.21 -9.81 -0.62
N TYR A 145 21.02 -9.22 -0.75
CA TYR A 145 20.55 -8.15 0.13
C TYR A 145 20.25 -8.69 1.55
N ALA A 146 19.82 -9.95 1.67
CA ALA A 146 19.65 -10.69 2.92
C ALA A 146 18.84 -9.95 4.00
N HIS A 147 17.90 -9.12 3.58
CA HIS A 147 17.11 -8.29 4.49
C HIS A 147 15.66 -8.79 4.49
N PRO A 148 15.17 -9.34 5.60
CA PRO A 148 13.82 -9.88 5.64
C PRO A 148 12.76 -8.78 5.77
N SER A 149 11.56 -9.06 5.27
CA SER A 149 10.37 -8.32 5.68
C SER A 149 9.89 -8.90 7.01
N SER A 150 9.86 -8.08 8.05
CA SER A 150 9.62 -8.57 9.42
C SER A 150 8.86 -7.62 10.33
N ASN A 151 8.28 -8.12 11.42
CA ASN A 151 7.47 -7.34 12.35
C ASN A 151 6.33 -6.59 11.62
N ILE A 152 5.45 -7.37 11.01
CA ILE A 152 4.31 -6.88 10.23
C ILE A 152 3.03 -7.32 10.92
N SER A 153 2.10 -6.40 11.15
CA SER A 153 0.76 -6.71 11.64
C SER A 153 -0.30 -6.29 10.63
N VAL A 154 -1.23 -7.21 10.36
CA VAL A 154 -2.38 -7.01 9.48
C VAL A 154 -3.62 -7.35 10.26
N ARG A 155 -4.56 -6.41 10.42
CA ARG A 155 -5.75 -6.65 11.24
C ARG A 155 -7.01 -5.96 10.75
N ARG A 156 -8.18 -6.54 11.06
CA ARG A 156 -9.50 -5.94 10.77
C ARG A 156 -9.64 -5.56 9.30
N ILE A 157 -9.38 -6.53 8.43
CA ILE A 157 -9.43 -6.37 6.98
C ILE A 157 -10.65 -7.08 6.42
N VAL A 158 -11.37 -6.41 5.52
CA VAL A 158 -12.52 -6.99 4.80
C VAL A 158 -12.24 -6.89 3.30
N GLY A 159 -12.44 -7.96 2.52
CA GLY A 159 -12.23 -7.80 1.08
C GLY A 159 -12.31 -9.03 0.18
N GLU A 160 -12.12 -8.78 -1.11
CA GLU A 160 -12.22 -9.76 -2.20
C GLU A 160 -10.96 -9.73 -3.08
N ALA A 161 -10.46 -10.92 -3.42
CA ALA A 161 -9.35 -11.16 -4.33
C ALA A 161 -9.79 -12.12 -5.44
N LYS A 162 -10.45 -11.58 -6.47
CA LYS A 162 -11.24 -12.36 -7.45
C LYS A 162 -10.47 -13.50 -8.11
N SER A 163 -9.22 -13.24 -8.50
CA SER A 163 -8.32 -14.25 -9.08
C SER A 163 -7.05 -14.46 -8.26
N GLY A 164 -6.94 -13.84 -7.10
CA GLY A 164 -5.76 -13.89 -6.22
C GLY A 164 -6.06 -14.45 -4.83
N ALA A 165 -5.18 -14.15 -3.89
CA ALA A 165 -5.27 -14.51 -2.48
C ALA A 165 -5.66 -13.31 -1.63
N GLY A 166 -6.46 -13.55 -0.57
CA GLY A 166 -6.69 -12.54 0.43
C GLY A 166 -5.40 -12.08 1.12
N ILE A 167 -4.61 -13.03 1.64
CA ILE A 167 -3.29 -12.75 2.20
C ILE A 167 -2.28 -13.68 1.52
N ALA A 168 -1.22 -13.12 0.96
CA ALA A 168 -0.16 -13.87 0.33
C ALA A 168 1.23 -13.57 0.91
N PHE A 169 2.10 -14.56 0.78
CA PHE A 169 3.53 -14.47 1.09
C PHE A 169 4.29 -14.92 -0.16
N GLY A 170 5.14 -14.05 -0.70
CA GLY A 170 5.92 -14.30 -1.92
C GLY A 170 5.24 -13.84 -3.24
N SER A 171 5.71 -14.26 -4.42
CA SER A 171 6.76 -15.27 -4.63
C SER A 171 8.18 -14.78 -4.35
N GLU A 172 8.38 -13.46 -4.35
CA GLU A 172 9.64 -12.75 -4.15
C GLU A 172 9.93 -12.71 -2.65
N MET A 173 10.35 -13.84 -2.09
CA MET A 173 10.59 -14.03 -0.65
C MET A 173 12.06 -14.33 -0.32
N SER A 174 12.98 -13.97 -1.21
CA SER A 174 14.38 -14.40 -1.21
C SER A 174 15.21 -13.86 -0.03
N GLY A 175 14.92 -12.64 0.44
CA GLY A 175 15.50 -12.07 1.66
C GLY A 175 14.91 -12.62 2.97
N GLY A 176 13.83 -13.40 2.91
CA GLY A 176 13.10 -13.94 4.05
C GLY A 176 11.88 -13.11 4.48
N ILE A 177 10.86 -13.81 4.97
CA ILE A 177 9.69 -13.21 5.61
C ILE A 177 9.55 -13.82 6.99
N SER A 178 9.46 -12.99 8.03
CA SER A 178 9.24 -13.48 9.39
C SER A 178 8.43 -12.56 10.28
N ASP A 179 7.92 -13.09 11.39
CA ASP A 179 7.29 -12.28 12.44
C ASP A 179 6.11 -11.47 11.88
N VAL A 180 5.16 -12.20 11.26
CA VAL A 180 3.94 -11.62 10.70
C VAL A 180 2.75 -12.10 11.50
N GLU A 181 1.97 -11.14 11.98
CA GLU A 181 0.69 -11.36 12.66
C GLU A 181 -0.45 -10.94 11.74
N VAL A 182 -1.42 -11.84 11.53
CA VAL A 182 -2.62 -11.59 10.74
C VAL A 182 -3.84 -11.97 11.57
N GLU A 183 -4.67 -11.01 11.93
CA GLU A 183 -5.84 -11.24 12.78
C GLU A 183 -7.10 -10.55 12.21
N ASP A 184 -8.29 -11.04 12.57
CA ASP A 184 -9.57 -10.40 12.24
C ASP A 184 -9.74 -10.10 10.74
N ILE A 185 -9.67 -11.13 9.90
CA ILE A 185 -9.78 -10.99 8.43
C ILE A 185 -11.10 -11.58 7.94
N SER A 186 -11.83 -10.85 7.11
CA SER A 186 -13.04 -11.34 6.43
C SER A 186 -12.87 -11.28 4.92
N LEU A 187 -12.65 -12.43 4.29
CA LEU A 187 -12.50 -12.55 2.84
C LEU A 187 -13.76 -13.10 2.20
N PHE A 188 -14.15 -12.56 1.05
CA PHE A 188 -15.27 -13.07 0.28
C PHE A 188 -14.98 -13.14 -1.22
N ASN A 189 -15.59 -14.12 -1.92
CA ASN A 189 -15.51 -14.27 -3.38
C ASN A 189 -14.08 -14.35 -3.95
N SER A 190 -13.14 -14.94 -3.20
CA SER A 190 -11.72 -14.98 -3.57
C SER A 190 -11.28 -16.34 -4.09
N LEU A 191 -10.23 -16.36 -4.93
CA LEU A 191 -9.65 -17.63 -5.37
C LEU A 191 -8.91 -18.33 -4.21
N TYR A 192 -8.07 -17.59 -3.48
CA TYR A 192 -7.39 -18.08 -2.29
C TYR A 192 -7.73 -17.24 -1.05
N GLY A 193 -7.81 -17.88 0.11
CA GLY A 193 -7.85 -17.19 1.40
C GLY A 193 -6.44 -16.72 1.78
N ILE A 194 -5.62 -17.67 2.20
CA ILE A 194 -4.19 -17.48 2.48
C ILE A 194 -3.36 -18.21 1.41
N ARG A 195 -2.27 -17.60 0.95
CA ARG A 195 -1.39 -18.20 -0.07
C ARG A 195 0.09 -18.02 0.22
N ILE A 196 0.86 -19.10 0.20
CA ILE A 196 2.32 -19.05 0.24
C ILE A 196 2.85 -19.50 -1.12
N LYS A 197 3.68 -18.65 -1.73
CA LYS A 197 4.21 -18.84 -3.08
C LYS A 197 5.74 -18.82 -3.03
N THR A 198 6.37 -19.84 -3.59
CA THR A 198 7.81 -19.87 -3.83
C THR A 198 8.13 -20.79 -5.01
N SER A 199 9.39 -20.80 -5.43
CA SER A 199 9.91 -21.57 -6.56
C SER A 199 11.36 -21.98 -6.31
N PRO A 200 11.87 -23.07 -6.92
CA PRO A 200 13.29 -23.38 -6.84
C PRO A 200 14.11 -22.18 -7.33
N GLY A 201 15.17 -21.83 -6.61
CA GLY A 201 15.99 -20.63 -6.89
C GLY A 201 15.67 -19.40 -6.04
N ARG A 202 14.42 -19.28 -5.54
CA ARG A 202 14.04 -18.14 -4.67
C ARG A 202 14.87 -18.09 -3.38
N GLY A 203 15.25 -19.24 -2.82
CA GLY A 203 15.92 -19.29 -1.52
C GLY A 203 15.04 -18.73 -0.40
N GLY A 204 15.65 -18.04 0.56
CA GLY A 204 14.93 -17.38 1.65
C GLY A 204 14.11 -18.32 2.54
N TYR A 205 13.17 -17.74 3.27
CA TYR A 205 12.28 -18.47 4.17
C TYR A 205 10.96 -17.71 4.39
N VAL A 206 9.93 -18.42 4.83
CA VAL A 206 8.71 -17.84 5.44
C VAL A 206 8.53 -18.54 6.79
N GLN A 207 8.68 -17.81 7.89
CA GLN A 207 8.69 -18.40 9.24
C GLN A 207 7.99 -17.50 10.27
N ARG A 208 7.52 -18.08 11.38
CA ARG A 208 6.86 -17.32 12.46
C ARG A 208 5.73 -16.43 11.93
N ILE A 209 4.84 -17.07 11.18
CA ILE A 209 3.61 -16.46 10.67
C ILE A 209 2.48 -16.96 11.56
N HIS A 210 1.76 -16.04 12.19
CA HIS A 210 0.58 -16.36 12.98
C HIS A 210 -0.64 -15.71 12.31
N ILE A 211 -1.67 -16.53 12.08
CA ILE A 211 -2.89 -16.14 11.39
C ILE A 211 -4.06 -16.63 12.23
N SER A 212 -4.91 -15.71 12.68
CA SER A 212 -6.02 -16.01 13.58
C SER A 212 -7.28 -15.25 13.19
N ASN A 213 -8.44 -15.73 13.64
CA ASN A 213 -9.76 -15.14 13.38
C ASN A 213 -10.01 -14.73 11.92
N VAL A 214 -9.94 -15.71 11.01
CA VAL A 214 -10.18 -15.51 9.58
C VAL A 214 -11.53 -16.11 9.19
N VAL A 215 -12.41 -15.26 8.65
CA VAL A 215 -13.69 -15.64 8.04
C VAL A 215 -13.51 -15.70 6.52
N LEU A 216 -13.83 -16.85 5.92
CA LEU A 216 -13.75 -17.07 4.47
C LEU A 216 -15.14 -17.40 3.93
N ASN A 217 -15.72 -16.53 3.10
CA ASN A 217 -17.03 -16.74 2.48
C ASN A 217 -16.88 -16.89 0.96
N ASN A 218 -17.38 -17.99 0.38
CA ASN A 218 -17.24 -18.24 -1.06
C ASN A 218 -15.78 -18.09 -1.56
N VAL A 219 -14.84 -18.67 -0.80
CA VAL A 219 -13.41 -18.71 -1.16
C VAL A 219 -13.10 -20.10 -1.70
N ASN A 220 -12.51 -20.18 -2.89
CA ASN A 220 -12.31 -21.48 -3.57
C ASN A 220 -11.26 -22.35 -2.85
N ILE A 221 -10.13 -21.77 -2.46
CA ILE A 221 -9.06 -22.47 -1.75
C ILE A 221 -8.72 -21.72 -0.46
N ALA A 222 -9.05 -22.28 0.70
CA ALA A 222 -8.84 -21.60 1.98
C ALA A 222 -7.37 -21.28 2.25
N ILE A 223 -6.47 -22.27 2.08
CA ILE A 223 -5.02 -22.10 2.21
C ILE A 223 -4.35 -22.82 1.05
N GLY A 224 -3.54 -22.11 0.28
CA GLY A 224 -2.75 -22.66 -0.82
C GLY A 224 -1.25 -22.48 -0.57
N ILE A 225 -0.46 -23.54 -0.74
CA ILE A 225 1.00 -23.48 -0.68
C ILE A 225 1.54 -24.07 -1.96
N THR A 226 2.43 -23.35 -2.63
CA THR A 226 3.13 -23.85 -3.82
C THR A 226 4.62 -23.53 -3.75
N GLY A 227 5.42 -24.54 -4.05
CA GLY A 227 6.86 -24.44 -4.25
C GLY A 227 7.28 -24.46 -5.72
N GLN A 228 6.32 -24.33 -6.63
CA GLN A 228 6.52 -24.31 -8.08
C GLN A 228 5.75 -23.14 -8.70
N TYR A 229 5.88 -21.95 -8.11
CA TYR A 229 5.25 -20.77 -8.68
C TYR A 229 5.95 -20.38 -10.00
N ALA A 230 5.17 -20.13 -11.04
CA ALA A 230 5.68 -19.74 -12.35
C ALA A 230 6.11 -18.26 -12.36
#